data_AF-A0A8B6C540-F1
#
_entry.id   AF-A0A8B6C540-F1
#
_cell.length_a   1.000
_cell.length_b   1.000
_cell.length_c   1.000
_cell.angle_alpha   90.00
_cell.angle_beta   90.00
_cell.angle_gamma   90.00
#
_symmetry.space_group_name_H-M   'P 1'
#
loop_
_entity.id
_entity.type
_entity.pdbx_description
1 polymer ?
#
loop_
_entity_poly.entity_id
_entity_poly.type
_entity_poly.pdbx_seq_one_letter_code
_entity_poly.pdbx_strand_id
1 'polypeptide(L)'
;MFKVGKESCESFKYLGLDLSQENETIVLSQQDYVRMLKTVLIDKDRVKTSPLSSSEQTLLRSKIGQLLWLARQTRPDIAFDVAAISSKIKSSTIEDLKKVNKIIRKMVEVRVVMLCFLMGDDGKVNPITWQSKKLRRVVRSTLASEALALADGVDLVISLAALFKELMHNENDLMHTPVDCFVANKDLYHAIYSDKPVGEKRLRVEINAIKQLLQGGELKKVKWIQTNEQIANVLTKHGASGQDIFTLF
;
A
#
# COMPACT_ATOMS: atom_id res chain seq x y z
N MET A 1 26.37 -18.76 13.96
CA MET A 1 26.18 -17.48 14.69
C MET A 1 26.21 -16.35 13.67
N PHE A 2 25.13 -15.58 13.55
CA PHE A 2 25.13 -14.39 12.70
C PHE A 2 25.99 -13.31 13.35
N LYS A 3 26.84 -12.62 12.58
CA LYS A 3 27.48 -11.39 13.04
C LYS A 3 26.48 -10.25 12.86
N VAL A 4 25.92 -9.77 13.97
CA VAL A 4 25.14 -8.52 14.00
C VAL A 4 26.05 -7.37 13.50
N GLY A 5 25.45 -6.42 12.78
CA GLY A 5 26.16 -5.33 12.13
C GLY A 5 26.48 -4.16 13.07
N LYS A 6 26.52 -2.95 12.50
CA LYS A 6 26.59 -1.72 13.30
C LYS A 6 25.25 -1.50 14.02
N GLU A 7 25.29 -1.45 15.34
CA GLU A 7 24.17 -1.02 16.19
C GLU A 7 24.05 0.52 16.22
N SER A 8 22.84 1.03 16.44
CA SER A 8 22.53 2.46 16.57
C SER A 8 21.19 2.63 17.29
N CYS A 9 21.07 3.63 18.15
CA CYS A 9 19.91 3.91 19.00
C CYS A 9 19.35 5.31 18.71
N GLU A 10 18.12 5.58 19.16
CA GLU A 10 17.41 6.87 19.15
C GLU A 10 17.17 7.50 17.76
N SER A 11 18.20 7.82 16.99
CA SER A 11 18.04 8.30 15.61
C SER A 11 19.21 7.92 14.71
N PHE A 12 18.90 7.40 13.52
CA PHE A 12 19.91 7.03 12.52
C PHE A 12 19.35 6.99 11.09
N LYS A 13 20.22 7.28 10.11
CA LYS A 13 19.92 7.08 8.68
C LYS A 13 20.32 5.66 8.24
N TYR A 14 19.38 4.91 7.67
CA TYR A 14 19.61 3.57 7.10
C TYR A 14 19.05 3.48 5.67
N LEU A 15 19.92 3.22 4.69
CA LEU A 15 19.55 3.11 3.26
C LEU A 15 18.75 4.31 2.69
N GLY A 16 18.91 5.51 3.27
CA GLY A 16 18.11 6.70 2.88
C GLY A 16 16.69 6.70 3.43
N LEU A 17 16.44 5.93 4.49
CA LEU A 17 15.41 6.17 5.50
C LEU A 17 16.05 6.95 6.65
N ASP A 18 15.33 7.94 7.16
CA ASP A 18 15.55 8.56 8.45
C ASP A 18 14.68 7.82 9.47
N LEU A 19 15.31 7.18 10.46
CA LEU A 19 14.62 6.57 11.58
C LEU A 19 14.84 7.43 12.83
N SER A 20 13.78 7.77 13.54
CA SER A 20 13.83 8.25 14.93
C SER A 20 12.91 7.40 15.81
N GLN A 21 13.27 7.26 17.09
CA GLN A 21 12.42 6.73 18.13
C GLN A 21 12.11 7.86 19.11
N GLU A 22 10.83 8.14 19.30
CA GLU A 22 10.32 9.19 20.18
C GLU A 22 9.34 8.52 21.16
N ASN A 23 9.78 8.32 22.39
CA ASN A 23 9.08 7.50 23.40
C ASN A 23 8.82 6.06 22.88
N GLU A 24 7.54 5.67 22.80
CA GLU A 24 7.08 4.36 22.32
C GLU A 24 6.88 4.32 20.79
N THR A 25 7.10 5.42 20.06
CA THR A 25 6.86 5.54 18.63
C THR A 25 8.16 5.47 17.83
N ILE A 26 8.20 4.67 16.76
CA ILE A 26 9.28 4.67 15.77
C ILE A 26 8.78 5.36 14.50
N VAL A 27 9.42 6.46 14.13
CA VAL A 27 9.10 7.27 12.95
C VAL A 27 10.04 6.90 11.81
N LEU A 28 9.48 6.52 10.64
CA LEU A 28 10.23 6.34 9.40
C LEU A 28 9.93 7.49 8.43
N SER A 29 10.96 8.26 8.09
CA SER A 29 10.89 9.39 7.17
C SER A 29 11.81 9.17 5.96
N GLN A 30 11.48 9.82 4.85
CA GLN A 30 12.34 9.97 3.67
C GLN A 30 12.30 11.40 3.14
N GLN A 31 12.06 12.39 4.02
CA GLN A 31 11.83 13.77 3.60
C GLN A 31 13.04 14.37 2.89
N ASP A 32 14.26 14.02 3.27
CA ASP A 32 15.48 14.42 2.54
C ASP A 32 15.56 13.79 1.16
N TYR A 33 15.22 12.50 1.01
CA TYR A 33 15.17 11.84 -0.31
C TYR A 33 14.12 12.51 -1.21
N VAL A 34 12.96 12.87 -0.66
CA VAL A 34 11.92 13.63 -1.36
C VAL A 34 12.42 15.01 -1.78
N ARG A 35 13.12 15.75 -0.90
CA ARG A 35 13.75 17.05 -1.22
C ARG A 35 14.78 16.94 -2.34
N MET A 36 15.44 15.79 -2.49
CA MET A 36 16.40 15.52 -3.57
C MET A 36 15.74 15.16 -4.92
N LEU A 37 14.42 14.92 -4.99
CA LEU A 37 13.73 14.55 -6.24
C LEU A 37 13.58 15.72 -7.22
N LYS A 38 14.52 15.83 -8.16
CA LYS A 38 14.39 16.74 -9.30
C LYS A 38 13.48 16.17 -10.39
N THR A 39 12.57 16.98 -10.93
CA THR A 39 11.80 16.67 -12.15
C THR A 39 12.69 16.60 -13.38
N VAL A 40 12.30 15.81 -14.38
CA VAL A 40 12.96 15.78 -15.70
C VAL A 40 12.62 17.05 -16.48
N LEU A 41 13.59 17.67 -17.15
CA LEU A 41 13.30 18.75 -18.10
C LEU A 41 12.66 18.14 -19.35
N ILE A 42 11.52 18.69 -19.76
CA ILE A 42 10.79 18.24 -20.96
C ILE A 42 10.54 19.46 -21.81
N ASP A 43 10.91 19.38 -23.08
CA ASP A 43 10.58 20.36 -24.08
C ASP A 43 9.05 20.60 -24.14
N LYS A 44 8.66 21.88 -24.23
CA LYS A 44 7.26 22.30 -24.25
C LYS A 44 6.58 21.89 -25.55
N ASP A 45 7.33 21.94 -26.65
CA ASP A 45 6.79 21.82 -28.02
C ASP A 45 6.64 20.34 -28.44
N ARG A 46 7.22 19.41 -27.66
CA ARG A 46 7.02 17.96 -27.82
C ARG A 46 5.59 17.55 -27.50
N VAL A 47 4.90 17.08 -28.55
CA VAL A 47 3.57 16.47 -28.51
C VAL A 47 3.52 15.33 -27.50
N LYS A 48 2.42 15.22 -26.74
CA LYS A 48 2.26 14.24 -25.64
C LYS A 48 2.47 12.78 -26.09
N THR A 49 1.98 12.45 -27.28
CA THR A 49 2.04 11.09 -27.86
C THR A 49 3.38 10.75 -28.50
N SER A 50 4.33 11.70 -28.61
CA SER A 50 5.64 11.40 -29.16
C SER A 50 6.37 10.33 -28.33
N PRO A 51 7.06 9.37 -28.98
CA PRO A 51 7.89 8.40 -28.27
C PRO A 51 9.07 9.09 -27.58
N LEU A 52 9.61 8.42 -26.57
CA LEU A 52 10.81 8.85 -25.86
C LEU A 52 12.08 8.38 -26.57
N SER A 53 13.02 9.30 -26.73
CA SER A 53 14.40 9.04 -27.14
C SER A 53 15.16 8.19 -26.10
N SER A 54 16.30 7.62 -26.48
CA SER A 54 17.10 6.73 -25.60
C SER A 54 17.53 7.38 -24.28
N SER A 55 17.85 8.68 -24.29
CA SER A 55 18.16 9.46 -23.08
C SER A 55 16.92 9.69 -22.23
N GLU A 56 15.80 10.10 -22.82
CA GLU A 56 14.51 10.27 -22.14
C GLU A 56 14.00 8.97 -21.51
N GLN A 57 14.13 7.82 -22.18
CA GLN A 57 13.80 6.51 -21.60
C GLN A 57 14.71 6.14 -20.42
N THR A 58 15.99 6.52 -20.47
CA THR A 58 16.96 6.25 -19.39
C THR A 58 16.66 7.11 -18.17
N LEU A 59 16.33 8.39 -18.38
CA LEU A 59 15.82 9.30 -17.34
C LEU A 59 14.50 8.79 -16.74
N LEU A 60 13.56 8.33 -17.58
CA LEU A 60 12.30 7.74 -17.12
C LEU A 60 12.54 6.51 -16.24
N ARG A 61 13.40 5.57 -16.65
CA ARG A 61 13.78 4.38 -15.87
C ARG A 61 14.37 4.77 -14.51
N SER A 62 15.31 5.71 -14.50
CA SER A 62 15.93 6.21 -13.27
C SER A 62 14.91 6.81 -12.30
N LYS A 63 13.95 7.60 -12.82
CA LYS A 63 12.90 8.24 -12.01
C LYS A 63 11.83 7.26 -11.54
N ILE A 64 11.46 6.26 -12.34
CA ILE A 64 10.60 5.16 -11.90
C ILE A 64 11.27 4.39 -10.74
N GLY A 65 12.57 4.10 -10.82
CA GLY A 65 13.31 3.47 -9.71
C GLY A 65 13.27 4.29 -8.42
N GLN A 66 13.55 5.59 -8.51
CA GLN A 66 13.48 6.52 -7.37
C GLN A 66 12.08 6.57 -6.73
N LEU A 67 11.04 6.59 -7.57
CA LEU A 67 9.66 6.64 -7.11
C LEU A 67 9.15 5.29 -6.58
N LEU A 68 9.60 4.15 -7.13
CA LEU A 68 9.28 2.81 -6.60
C LEU A 68 9.91 2.59 -5.21
N TRP A 69 11.10 3.14 -4.94
CA TRP A 69 11.72 3.09 -3.61
C TRP A 69 10.84 3.80 -2.57
N LEU A 70 10.51 5.08 -2.81
CA LEU A 70 9.57 5.83 -1.97
C LEU A 70 8.21 5.12 -1.84
N ALA A 71 7.66 4.62 -2.95
CA ALA A 71 6.34 4.00 -2.99
C ALA A 71 6.24 2.68 -2.21
N ARG A 72 7.38 2.00 -1.99
CA ARG A 72 7.46 0.82 -1.12
C ARG A 72 7.67 1.19 0.35
N GLN A 73 8.40 2.28 0.63
CA GLN A 73 8.95 2.55 1.96
C GLN A 73 8.27 3.67 2.77
N THR A 74 7.69 4.71 2.15
CA THR A 74 7.04 5.82 2.88
C THR A 74 5.90 6.54 2.13
N ARG A 75 5.83 6.44 0.79
CA ARG A 75 4.89 7.17 -0.08
C ARG A 75 4.07 6.27 -1.00
N PRO A 76 3.31 5.31 -0.46
CA PRO A 76 2.54 4.37 -1.27
C PRO A 76 1.44 5.02 -2.10
N ASP A 77 1.08 6.31 -1.88
CA ASP A 77 0.13 7.10 -2.69
C ASP A 77 0.36 6.99 -4.19
N ILE A 78 1.63 6.80 -4.58
CA ILE A 78 2.06 6.75 -5.97
C ILE A 78 2.48 5.35 -6.44
N ALA A 79 2.36 4.34 -5.58
CA ALA A 79 2.61 2.95 -5.98
C ALA A 79 1.72 2.55 -7.17
N PHE A 80 0.49 3.09 -7.28
CA PHE A 80 -0.38 2.82 -8.43
C PHE A 80 0.18 3.45 -9.70
N ASP A 81 0.32 4.78 -9.71
CA ASP A 81 0.72 5.55 -10.88
C ASP A 81 2.10 5.10 -11.39
N VAL A 82 3.04 4.86 -10.48
CA VAL A 82 4.40 4.42 -10.82
C VAL A 82 4.41 2.99 -11.36
N ALA A 83 3.65 2.06 -10.76
CA ALA A 83 3.54 0.69 -11.31
C ALA A 83 2.83 0.68 -12.68
N ALA A 84 1.80 1.51 -12.86
CA ALA A 84 1.09 1.67 -14.12
C ALA A 84 2.02 2.19 -15.24
N ILE A 85 2.84 3.20 -14.96
CA ILE A 85 3.85 3.73 -15.90
C ILE A 85 4.96 2.69 -16.14
N SER A 86 5.47 2.04 -15.08
CA SER A 86 6.49 0.99 -15.18
C SER A 86 6.04 -0.19 -16.05
N SER A 87 4.75 -0.53 -16.06
CA SER A 87 4.21 -1.59 -16.92
C SER A 87 4.26 -1.28 -18.43
N LYS A 88 4.49 -0.01 -18.82
CA LYS A 88 4.52 0.47 -20.21
C LYS A 88 5.90 0.96 -20.65
N ILE A 89 6.96 0.65 -19.90
CA ILE A 89 8.28 1.30 -20.04
C ILE A 89 8.95 1.16 -21.44
N LYS A 90 8.58 0.12 -22.22
CA LYS A 90 9.03 -0.10 -23.60
C LYS A 90 8.29 0.73 -24.65
N SER A 91 7.07 1.17 -24.37
CA SER A 91 6.19 1.94 -25.26
C SER A 91 5.81 3.27 -24.60
N SER A 92 6.78 3.89 -23.91
CA SER A 92 6.58 5.08 -23.10
C SER A 92 6.67 6.37 -23.93
N THR A 93 5.89 7.37 -23.52
CA THR A 93 5.67 8.61 -24.28
C THR A 93 6.04 9.87 -23.48
N ILE A 94 6.06 11.02 -24.14
CA ILE A 94 6.20 12.34 -23.49
C ILE A 94 5.10 12.58 -22.45
N GLU A 95 3.90 12.02 -22.62
CA GLU A 95 2.84 12.05 -21.60
C GLU A 95 3.26 11.33 -20.31
N ASP A 96 4.00 10.22 -20.40
CA ASP A 96 4.40 9.43 -19.24
C ASP A 96 5.54 10.08 -18.45
N LEU A 97 6.47 10.77 -19.14
CA LEU A 97 7.39 11.71 -18.47
C LEU A 97 6.64 12.89 -17.82
N LYS A 98 5.62 13.44 -18.48
CA LYS A 98 4.77 14.51 -17.91
C LYS A 98 3.99 14.00 -16.68
N LYS A 99 3.56 12.73 -16.63
CA LYS A 99 3.01 12.06 -15.43
C LYS A 99 4.03 11.88 -14.32
N VAL A 100 5.23 11.36 -14.61
CA VAL A 100 6.33 11.22 -13.62
C VAL A 100 6.68 12.58 -13.01
N ASN A 101 6.70 13.66 -13.79
CA ASN A 101 6.89 15.01 -13.26
C ASN A 101 5.73 15.49 -12.39
N LYS A 102 4.47 15.12 -12.70
CA LYS A 102 3.31 15.41 -11.82
C LYS A 102 3.42 14.64 -10.50
N ILE A 103 3.83 13.36 -10.55
CA ILE A 103 4.08 12.51 -9.38
C ILE A 103 5.17 13.11 -8.50
N ILE A 104 6.31 13.53 -9.07
CA ILE A 104 7.40 14.16 -8.32
C ILE A 104 6.96 15.46 -7.64
N ARG A 105 6.13 16.28 -8.30
CA ARG A 105 5.53 17.48 -7.67
C ARG A 105 4.57 17.09 -6.54
N LYS A 106 3.76 16.04 -6.71
CA LYS A 106 2.93 15.45 -5.64
C LYS A 106 3.76 14.75 -4.53
N MET A 107 5.07 14.53 -4.70
CA MET A 107 5.91 14.11 -3.56
C MET A 107 6.04 15.21 -2.50
N VAL A 108 5.70 16.46 -2.81
CA VAL A 108 5.51 17.50 -1.79
C VAL A 108 4.19 17.31 -1.00
N GLU A 109 3.20 16.57 -1.52
CA GLU A 109 1.84 16.47 -0.95
C GLU A 109 1.16 15.06 -0.97
N VAL A 110 1.12 14.42 0.22
CA VAL A 110 0.04 13.54 0.75
C VAL A 110 -0.13 12.07 0.26
N ARG A 111 -0.44 11.21 1.27
CA ARG A 111 -0.64 9.74 1.42
C ARG A 111 -1.82 9.11 0.63
N VAL A 112 -2.03 7.78 0.45
CA VAL A 112 -1.30 6.46 0.63
C VAL A 112 -1.95 5.40 -0.35
N VAL A 113 -1.62 4.09 -0.45
CA VAL A 113 -2.43 3.06 -1.23
C VAL A 113 -2.90 1.72 -0.54
N MET A 114 -2.41 1.29 0.62
CA MET A 114 -3.16 0.35 1.51
C MET A 114 -2.83 0.71 2.96
N LEU A 115 -3.58 0.28 3.98
CA LEU A 115 -3.27 0.59 5.38
C LEU A 115 -3.56 -0.61 6.27
N CYS A 116 -2.50 -1.22 6.79
CA CYS A 116 -2.56 -2.14 7.94
C CYS A 116 -2.02 -1.41 9.17
N PHE A 117 -2.65 -1.58 10.33
CA PHE A 117 -2.22 -0.97 11.58
C PHE A 117 -1.99 -2.04 12.66
N LEU A 118 -1.00 -1.85 13.53
CA LEU A 118 -1.07 -2.38 14.89
C LEU A 118 -1.95 -1.44 15.71
N MET A 119 -2.78 -1.99 16.59
CA MET A 119 -3.59 -1.23 17.55
C MET A 119 -3.09 -1.58 18.96
N GLY A 120 -2.78 -0.57 19.76
CA GLY A 120 -2.49 -0.76 21.18
C GLY A 120 -3.77 -0.96 22.00
N ASP A 121 -3.66 -1.49 23.22
CA ASP A 121 -4.80 -1.62 24.14
C ASP A 121 -5.38 -0.26 24.59
N ASP A 122 -4.63 0.83 24.37
CA ASP A 122 -5.06 2.22 24.55
C ASP A 122 -5.85 2.79 23.35
N GLY A 123 -6.00 2.01 22.27
CA GLY A 123 -6.69 2.39 21.04
C GLY A 123 -5.85 3.19 20.03
N LYS A 124 -4.59 3.53 20.31
CA LYS A 124 -3.71 4.16 19.30
C LYS A 124 -3.41 3.18 18.17
N VAL A 125 -3.29 3.68 16.94
CA VAL A 125 -3.03 2.86 15.75
C VAL A 125 -1.73 3.25 15.05
N ASN A 126 -0.83 2.30 14.83
CA ASN A 126 0.49 2.52 14.20
C ASN A 126 0.55 1.82 12.83
N PRO A 127 0.98 2.49 11.73
CA PRO A 127 0.81 1.96 10.39
C PRO A 127 1.97 1.04 10.01
N ILE A 128 1.70 -0.27 9.90
CA ILE A 128 2.72 -1.31 9.64
C ILE A 128 3.12 -1.32 8.17
N THR A 129 2.13 -1.32 7.29
CA THR A 129 2.35 -1.57 5.87
C THR A 129 1.23 -1.06 4.99
N TRP A 130 1.53 -1.03 3.69
CA TRP A 130 0.75 -0.42 2.64
C TRP A 130 1.20 -0.96 1.28
N GLN A 131 0.30 -0.90 0.29
CA GLN A 131 0.62 -1.35 -1.06
C GLN A 131 -0.34 -0.74 -2.06
N SER A 132 0.17 -0.25 -3.20
CA SER A 132 -0.61 -0.36 -4.43
C SER A 132 -0.09 -1.50 -5.28
N LYS A 133 -1.03 -2.16 -5.94
CA LYS A 133 -0.79 -3.07 -7.03
C LYS A 133 -1.98 -2.96 -7.98
N LYS A 134 -1.70 -2.91 -9.29
CA LYS A 134 -2.71 -3.28 -10.28
C LYS A 134 -3.11 -4.73 -9.97
N LEU A 135 -4.40 -5.02 -9.92
CA LEU A 135 -4.92 -6.35 -9.61
C LEU A 135 -4.23 -7.43 -10.46
N ARG A 136 -3.86 -8.55 -9.81
CA ARG A 136 -3.13 -9.68 -10.42
C ARG A 136 -3.86 -10.37 -11.59
N ARG A 137 -5.14 -10.02 -11.84
CA ARG A 137 -5.95 -10.46 -12.99
C ARG A 137 -6.98 -9.41 -13.36
N VAL A 138 -7.47 -9.45 -14.60
CA VAL A 138 -8.67 -8.71 -15.00
C VAL A 138 -9.90 -9.30 -14.31
N VAL A 139 -10.73 -8.43 -13.74
CA VAL A 139 -12.00 -8.75 -13.07
C VAL A 139 -13.15 -8.05 -13.81
N ARG A 140 -14.40 -8.52 -13.62
CA ARG A 140 -15.57 -8.07 -14.39
C ARG A 140 -16.55 -7.18 -13.62
N SER A 141 -16.31 -6.93 -12.33
CA SER A 141 -17.19 -6.15 -11.45
C SER A 141 -16.39 -5.45 -10.36
N THR A 142 -16.93 -4.34 -9.82
CA THR A 142 -16.32 -3.62 -8.68
C THR A 142 -16.20 -4.52 -7.44
N LEU A 143 -17.24 -5.32 -7.21
CA LEU A 143 -17.28 -6.38 -6.19
C LEU A 143 -16.10 -7.37 -6.35
N ALA A 144 -15.79 -7.79 -7.58
CA ALA A 144 -14.65 -8.68 -7.84
C ALA A 144 -13.28 -8.00 -7.75
N SER A 145 -13.17 -6.68 -7.95
CA SER A 145 -11.93 -5.94 -7.64
C SER A 145 -11.72 -5.80 -6.14
N GLU A 146 -12.76 -5.47 -5.37
CA GLU A 146 -12.63 -5.27 -3.91
C GLU A 146 -12.46 -6.60 -3.16
N ALA A 147 -13.14 -7.67 -3.57
CA ALA A 147 -12.92 -9.00 -3.00
C ALA A 147 -11.48 -9.50 -3.24
N LEU A 148 -10.94 -9.24 -4.44
CA LEU A 148 -9.57 -9.61 -4.77
C LEU A 148 -8.56 -8.75 -4.00
N ALA A 149 -8.81 -7.44 -3.86
CA ALA A 149 -7.96 -6.55 -3.05
C ALA A 149 -8.01 -6.90 -1.55
N LEU A 150 -9.18 -7.31 -1.04
CA LEU A 150 -9.34 -7.81 0.32
C LEU A 150 -8.57 -9.11 0.54
N ALA A 151 -8.70 -10.12 -0.34
CA ALA A 151 -7.94 -11.36 -0.23
C ALA A 151 -6.41 -11.09 -0.26
N ASP A 152 -5.96 -10.31 -1.25
CA ASP A 152 -4.57 -9.85 -1.40
C ASP A 152 -4.03 -9.01 -0.22
N GLY A 153 -4.91 -8.54 0.67
CA GLY A 153 -4.59 -7.80 1.91
C GLY A 153 -4.69 -8.66 3.16
N VAL A 154 -5.67 -9.57 3.23
CA VAL A 154 -5.84 -10.60 4.27
C VAL A 154 -4.59 -11.50 4.32
N ASP A 155 -4.12 -11.98 3.17
CA ASP A 155 -2.88 -12.76 3.04
C ASP A 155 -1.67 -12.06 3.71
N LEU A 156 -1.56 -10.73 3.49
CA LEU A 156 -0.46 -9.92 4.01
C LEU A 156 -0.58 -9.64 5.52
N VAL A 157 -1.77 -9.29 6.01
CA VAL A 157 -1.95 -8.99 7.43
C VAL A 157 -1.92 -10.25 8.31
N ILE A 158 -2.36 -11.42 7.81
CA ILE A 158 -2.17 -12.69 8.51
C ILE A 158 -0.68 -13.05 8.56
N SER A 159 0.06 -12.84 7.46
CA SER A 159 1.53 -13.04 7.44
C SER A 159 2.25 -12.11 8.42
N LEU A 160 1.83 -10.84 8.53
CA LEU A 160 2.37 -9.89 9.50
C LEU A 160 1.97 -10.20 10.94
N ALA A 161 0.75 -10.69 11.18
CA ALA A 161 0.32 -11.17 12.49
C ALA A 161 1.17 -12.37 12.96
N ALA A 162 1.48 -13.31 12.06
CA ALA A 162 2.38 -14.42 12.37
C ALA A 162 3.82 -13.93 12.69
N LEU A 163 4.39 -13.04 11.87
CA LEU A 163 5.72 -12.47 12.12
C LEU A 163 5.76 -11.63 13.41
N PHE A 164 4.71 -10.87 13.71
CA PHE A 164 4.61 -10.12 14.97
C PHE A 164 4.49 -11.07 16.17
N LYS A 165 3.73 -12.17 16.04
CA LYS A 165 3.66 -13.23 17.05
C LYS A 165 5.04 -13.85 17.32
N GLU A 166 5.78 -14.21 16.27
CA GLU A 166 7.15 -14.73 16.37
C GLU A 166 8.13 -13.74 17.03
N LEU A 167 8.00 -12.44 16.77
CA LEU A 167 8.86 -11.40 17.34
C LEU A 167 8.54 -11.05 18.80
N MET A 168 7.29 -11.23 19.24
CA MET A 168 6.80 -10.81 20.57
C MET A 168 6.76 -11.94 21.61
N HIS A 169 6.93 -13.21 21.21
CA HIS A 169 6.74 -14.35 22.11
C HIS A 169 8.02 -14.90 22.71
N ASN A 170 7.99 -15.06 24.04
CA ASN A 170 8.60 -16.21 24.70
C ASN A 170 7.64 -17.41 24.61
N GLU A 171 8.14 -18.64 24.77
CA GLU A 171 7.51 -19.93 24.41
C GLU A 171 6.12 -20.25 25.03
N ASN A 172 5.58 -19.42 25.93
CA ASN A 172 4.40 -19.74 26.76
C ASN A 172 3.10 -19.01 26.37
N ASP A 173 3.12 -18.05 25.45
CA ASP A 173 1.89 -17.35 25.04
C ASP A 173 1.19 -18.06 23.86
N LEU A 174 -0.10 -18.33 24.04
CA LEU A 174 -0.95 -19.05 23.10
C LEU A 174 -1.81 -18.11 22.25
N MET A 175 -1.91 -16.83 22.59
CA MET A 175 -2.84 -15.90 21.93
C MET A 175 -2.50 -15.69 20.45
N HIS A 176 -3.53 -15.70 19.60
CA HIS A 176 -3.40 -15.32 18.20
C HIS A 176 -3.64 -13.81 18.07
N THR A 177 -2.72 -13.10 17.40
CA THR A 177 -2.85 -11.65 17.19
C THR A 177 -4.12 -11.37 16.37
N PRO A 178 -5.12 -10.65 16.92
CA PRO A 178 -6.46 -10.62 16.34
C PRO A 178 -6.54 -9.75 15.07
N VAL A 179 -6.69 -10.40 13.91
CA VAL A 179 -6.84 -9.71 12.62
C VAL A 179 -8.29 -9.29 12.37
N ASP A 180 -8.58 -7.99 12.37
CA ASP A 180 -9.83 -7.43 11.83
C ASP A 180 -9.56 -6.71 10.49
N CYS A 181 -10.45 -6.88 9.51
CA CYS A 181 -10.40 -6.21 8.20
C CYS A 181 -11.63 -5.33 7.96
N PHE A 182 -11.49 -4.30 7.11
CA PHE A 182 -12.52 -3.27 6.91
C PHE A 182 -12.81 -3.03 5.42
N VAL A 183 -14.09 -3.04 5.02
CA VAL A 183 -14.54 -2.85 3.62
C VAL A 183 -15.56 -1.72 3.49
N ALA A 184 -15.49 -0.94 2.41
CA ALA A 184 -16.50 0.07 2.09
C ALA A 184 -17.70 -0.51 1.32
N ASN A 185 -17.48 -1.60 0.59
CA ASN A 185 -18.50 -2.22 -0.27
C ASN A 185 -19.42 -3.14 0.54
N LYS A 186 -20.70 -2.78 0.56
CA LYS A 186 -21.73 -3.47 1.32
C LYS A 186 -22.14 -4.82 0.69
N ASP A 187 -22.06 -4.94 -0.64
CA ASP A 187 -22.30 -6.20 -1.35
C ASP A 187 -21.17 -7.22 -1.07
N LEU A 188 -19.93 -6.74 -0.91
CA LEU A 188 -18.78 -7.55 -0.50
C LEU A 188 -18.98 -8.10 0.91
N TYR A 189 -19.33 -7.22 1.86
CA TYR A 189 -19.66 -7.62 3.23
C TYR A 189 -20.80 -8.66 3.26
N HIS A 190 -21.90 -8.42 2.54
CA HIS A 190 -23.00 -9.37 2.46
C HIS A 190 -22.62 -10.68 1.75
N ALA A 191 -21.74 -10.67 0.73
CA ALA A 191 -21.26 -11.90 0.09
C ALA A 191 -20.38 -12.76 1.01
N ILE A 192 -19.62 -12.13 1.92
CA ILE A 192 -18.78 -12.80 2.92
C ILE A 192 -19.64 -13.44 4.02
N TYR A 193 -20.73 -12.80 4.46
CA TYR A 193 -21.59 -13.32 5.53
C TYR A 193 -22.88 -14.03 5.07
N SER A 194 -23.12 -14.19 3.77
CA SER A 194 -24.28 -14.91 3.22
C SER A 194 -23.92 -16.34 2.80
N ASP A 195 -24.72 -17.32 3.22
CA ASP A 195 -24.59 -18.73 2.77
C ASP A 195 -24.83 -18.92 1.26
N LYS A 196 -25.53 -17.98 0.62
CA LYS A 196 -25.86 -18.06 -0.81
C LYS A 196 -24.58 -17.95 -1.66
N PRO A 197 -24.27 -18.94 -2.52
CA PRO A 197 -23.01 -18.95 -3.27
C PRO A 197 -23.02 -17.88 -4.37
N VAL A 198 -21.96 -17.05 -4.43
CA VAL A 198 -21.84 -15.98 -5.41
C VAL A 198 -21.84 -16.55 -6.85
N GLY A 199 -22.61 -15.93 -7.75
CA GLY A 199 -22.80 -16.41 -9.12
C GLY A 199 -21.51 -16.43 -9.97
N GLU A 200 -20.66 -15.41 -9.85
CA GLU A 200 -19.38 -15.36 -10.55
C GLU A 200 -18.41 -16.41 -9.98
N LYS A 201 -18.11 -17.46 -10.77
CA LYS A 201 -17.30 -18.62 -10.36
C LYS A 201 -15.92 -18.26 -9.80
N ARG A 202 -15.25 -17.20 -10.31
CA ARG A 202 -13.93 -16.75 -9.81
C ARG A 202 -14.03 -16.00 -8.49
N LEU A 203 -14.99 -15.07 -8.39
CA LEU A 203 -15.26 -14.33 -7.16
C LEU A 203 -15.63 -15.27 -6.00
N ARG A 204 -16.40 -16.33 -6.29
CA ARG A 204 -16.74 -17.38 -5.31
C ARG A 204 -15.51 -18.01 -4.64
N VAL A 205 -14.38 -18.13 -5.35
CA VAL A 205 -13.13 -18.69 -4.78
C VAL A 205 -12.57 -17.76 -3.71
N GLU A 206 -12.38 -16.46 -4.02
CA GLU A 206 -11.84 -15.49 -3.05
C GLU A 206 -12.77 -15.34 -1.83
N ILE A 207 -14.09 -15.26 -2.06
CA ILE A 207 -15.09 -15.15 -0.99
C ILE A 207 -15.10 -16.39 -0.09
N ASN A 208 -14.99 -17.59 -0.67
CA ASN A 208 -14.93 -18.82 0.12
C ASN A 208 -13.61 -18.97 0.89
N ALA A 209 -12.49 -18.50 0.36
CA ALA A 209 -11.21 -18.45 1.10
C ALA A 209 -11.31 -17.51 2.31
N ILE A 210 -11.87 -16.30 2.13
CA ILE A 210 -12.10 -15.35 3.23
C ILE A 210 -13.06 -15.94 4.29
N LYS A 211 -14.11 -16.65 3.85
CA LYS A 211 -15.01 -17.39 4.76
C LYS A 211 -14.29 -18.50 5.54
N GLN A 212 -13.39 -19.23 4.90
CA GLN A 212 -12.61 -20.28 5.57
C GLN A 212 -11.72 -19.69 6.67
N LEU A 213 -11.05 -18.56 6.41
CA LEU A 213 -10.23 -17.85 7.41
C LEU A 213 -11.06 -17.22 8.54
N LEU A 214 -12.32 -16.88 8.30
CA LEU A 214 -13.30 -16.49 9.34
C LEU A 214 -13.80 -17.69 10.16
N GLN A 215 -13.72 -18.90 9.63
CA GLN A 215 -14.15 -20.15 10.29
C GLN A 215 -13.02 -20.83 11.07
N GLY A 216 -11.78 -20.76 10.58
CA GLY A 216 -10.58 -21.20 11.32
C GLY A 216 -10.14 -20.19 12.40
N GLY A 217 -10.53 -18.92 12.26
CA GLY A 217 -10.26 -17.86 13.23
C GLY A 217 -8.96 -17.10 13.00
N GLU A 218 -8.24 -17.41 11.91
CA GLU A 218 -7.04 -16.66 11.49
C GLU A 218 -7.39 -15.20 11.17
N LEU A 219 -8.59 -14.98 10.60
CA LEU A 219 -9.25 -13.70 10.40
C LEU A 219 -10.43 -13.59 11.38
N LYS A 220 -10.39 -12.62 12.31
CA LYS A 220 -11.38 -12.48 13.39
C LYS A 220 -12.72 -11.93 12.88
N LYS A 221 -12.71 -10.81 12.15
CA LYS A 221 -13.91 -10.20 11.52
C LYS A 221 -13.57 -9.46 10.23
N VAL A 222 -14.55 -9.41 9.32
CA VAL A 222 -14.62 -8.38 8.27
C VAL A 222 -15.74 -7.42 8.65
N LYS A 223 -15.43 -6.13 8.80
CA LYS A 223 -16.39 -5.07 9.16
C LYS A 223 -16.71 -4.24 7.92
N TRP A 224 -17.99 -3.94 7.71
CA TRP A 224 -18.39 -2.88 6.80
C TRP A 224 -18.26 -1.52 7.49
N ILE A 225 -17.73 -0.53 6.78
CA ILE A 225 -17.67 0.88 7.19
C ILE A 225 -18.21 1.76 6.06
N GLN A 226 -18.65 2.98 6.38
CA GLN A 226 -19.14 3.89 5.35
C GLN A 226 -18.02 4.30 4.39
N THR A 227 -18.38 4.72 3.18
CA THR A 227 -17.37 5.08 2.19
C THR A 227 -16.54 6.28 2.64
N ASN A 228 -17.12 7.31 3.24
CA ASN A 228 -16.38 8.44 3.84
C ASN A 228 -15.44 8.03 4.99
N GLU A 229 -15.79 7.00 5.76
CA GLU A 229 -14.95 6.45 6.85
C GLU A 229 -13.80 5.57 6.30
N GLN A 230 -13.91 5.08 5.06
CA GLN A 230 -12.88 4.27 4.43
C GLN A 230 -11.69 5.12 4.01
N ILE A 231 -10.74 5.25 4.95
CA ILE A 231 -9.40 5.76 4.75
C ILE A 231 -8.68 5.12 3.56
N ALA A 232 -9.05 3.91 3.12
CA ALA A 232 -8.62 3.30 1.87
C ALA A 232 -9.31 3.80 0.57
N ASN A 233 -9.87 5.02 0.58
CA ASN A 233 -10.40 5.66 -0.63
C ASN A 233 -9.37 6.47 -1.42
N VAL A 234 -8.58 7.35 -0.82
CA VAL A 234 -7.48 8.05 -1.54
C VAL A 234 -6.42 7.07 -2.03
N LEU A 235 -6.44 5.89 -1.43
CA LEU A 235 -5.73 4.69 -1.82
C LEU A 235 -6.27 4.10 -3.15
N THR A 236 -7.58 3.95 -3.30
CA THR A 236 -8.20 3.20 -4.42
C THR A 236 -8.90 4.04 -5.48
N LYS A 237 -9.10 5.35 -5.25
CA LYS A 237 -9.95 6.24 -6.07
C LYS A 237 -9.22 7.57 -6.35
N HIS A 238 -9.20 7.98 -7.62
CA HIS A 238 -8.69 9.31 -7.98
C HIS A 238 -9.57 10.42 -7.38
N GLY A 239 -8.95 11.36 -6.65
CA GLY A 239 -9.58 12.62 -6.22
C GLY A 239 -10.04 12.69 -4.76
N ALA A 240 -9.92 11.62 -3.96
CA ALA A 240 -10.19 11.70 -2.52
C ALA A 240 -9.04 12.41 -1.75
N SER A 241 -9.34 12.95 -0.56
CA SER A 241 -8.34 13.57 0.33
C SER A 241 -7.54 12.51 1.09
N GLY A 242 -6.29 12.83 1.42
CA GLY A 242 -5.42 11.98 2.25
C GLY A 242 -4.94 12.64 3.54
N GLN A 243 -5.56 13.75 3.94
CA GLN A 243 -5.32 14.41 5.23
C GLN A 243 -5.79 13.51 6.39
N ASP A 244 -6.94 12.84 6.22
CA ASP A 244 -7.59 11.97 7.20
C ASP A 244 -6.71 10.81 7.69
N ILE A 245 -5.70 10.44 6.90
CA ILE A 245 -4.72 9.40 7.25
C ILE A 245 -3.64 9.96 8.20
N PHE A 246 -3.35 11.26 8.19
CA PHE A 246 -2.43 11.87 9.15
C PHE A 246 -3.09 12.10 10.52
N THR A 247 -4.41 12.28 10.58
CA THR A 247 -5.18 12.53 11.81
C THR A 247 -5.60 11.26 12.57
N LEU A 248 -5.04 10.11 12.22
CA LEU A 248 -5.23 8.82 12.90
C LEU A 248 -4.03 8.41 13.78
N PHE A 249 -3.01 9.28 13.87
CA PHE A 249 -1.75 9.07 14.58
C PHE A 249 -1.60 10.11 15.70
#